data_AF-A0A0D6L6K9-F1
#
_entry.id   AF-A0A0D6L6K9-F1
#
_cell.length_a   1.000
_cell.length_b   1.000
_cell.length_c   1.000
_cell.angle_alpha   90.00
_cell.angle_beta   90.00
_cell.angle_gamma   90.00
#
_symmetry.space_group_name_H-M   'P 1'
#
loop_
_entity.id
_entity.type
_entity.pdbx_description
1 polymer ?
#
loop_
_entity_poly.entity_id
_entity_poly.type
_entity_poly.pdbx_seq_one_letter_code
_entity_poly.pdbx_strand_id
1 'polypeptide(L)' 'QAEKSWQAYKARNDSIIVDLVHGQLKSTLVCPVCAKVSIKFDPFCFLSVPLPPKEKVRQIVTLIFNTKRRWAK' A
#
# COMPACT_ATOMS: atom_id res chain seq x y z
N GLN A 1 14.95 19.00 -2.50
CA GLN A 1 14.56 18.79 -1.08
C GLN A 1 14.91 17.38 -0.63
N ALA A 2 14.60 16.34 -1.42
CA ALA A 2 15.08 14.97 -1.21
C ALA A 2 16.57 14.88 -0.91
N GLU A 3 17.41 15.40 -1.81
CA GLU A 3 18.88 15.37 -1.68
C GLU A 3 19.36 16.01 -0.37
N LYS A 4 18.86 17.21 -0.04
CA LYS A 4 19.22 17.88 1.21
C LYS A 4 18.83 17.05 2.44
N SER A 5 17.66 16.41 2.43
CA SER A 5 17.22 15.51 3.49
C SER A 5 18.07 14.24 3.56
N TRP A 6 18.52 13.72 2.42
CA TRP A 6 19.39 12.55 2.34
C TRP A 6 20.80 12.86 2.87
N GLN A 7 21.38 13.99 2.46
CA GLN A 7 22.67 14.46 2.98
C GLN A 7 22.60 14.70 4.49
N ALA A 8 21.53 15.32 4.99
CA ALA A 8 21.32 15.51 6.42
C ALA A 8 21.14 14.18 7.19
N TYR A 9 20.64 13.14 6.53
CA TYR A 9 20.54 11.79 7.09
C TYR A 9 21.90 11.10 7.13
N LYS A 10 22.65 11.12 6.02
CA LYS A 10 24.01 10.57 5.90
C LYS A 10 25.02 11.24 6.83
N ALA A 11 24.89 12.55 7.08
CA ALA A 11 25.75 13.29 8.00
C ALA A 11 25.74 12.74 9.45
N ARG A 12 24.72 11.98 9.84
CA ARG A 12 24.63 11.30 11.15
C ARG A 12 24.75 9.78 11.05
N ASN A 13 24.58 9.21 9.87
CA ASN A 13 24.50 7.77 9.64
C ASN A 13 25.32 7.44 8.38
N ASP A 14 26.62 7.23 8.57
CA ASP A 14 27.53 6.88 7.48
C ASP A 14 28.09 5.48 7.71
N SER A 15 27.51 4.50 7.02
CA SER A 15 27.93 3.10 7.12
C SER A 15 27.61 2.35 5.85
N ILE A 16 28.31 1.23 5.64
CA ILE A 16 28.08 0.35 4.48
C ILE A 16 26.63 -0.19 4.41
N ILE A 17 25.97 -0.34 5.56
CA ILE A 17 24.56 -0.76 5.60
C ILE A 17 23.65 0.33 5.02
N VAL A 18 23.93 1.60 5.33
CA VAL A 18 23.18 2.73 4.77
C VAL A 18 23.37 2.79 3.26
N ASP A 19 24.60 2.58 2.78
CA ASP A 19 24.88 2.60 1.34
C ASP A 19 24.26 1.43 0.57
N LEU A 20 24.12 0.26 1.20
CA LEU A 20 23.61 -0.95 0.54
C LEU A 20 22.10 -1.13 0.66
N VAL A 21 21.51 -0.77 1.80
CA VAL A 21 20.15 -1.21 2.16
C VAL A 21 19.19 -0.05 2.37
N HIS A 22 19.71 1.16 2.63
CA HIS A 22 18.83 2.28 2.93
C HIS A 22 18.38 2.99 1.66
N GLY A 23 17.10 3.35 1.61
CA GLY A 23 16.50 4.22 0.61
C GLY A 23 15.77 5.39 1.25
N GLN A 24 15.06 6.17 0.43
CA GLN A 24 14.27 7.32 0.87
C GLN A 24 12.85 7.28 0.30
N LEU A 25 11.83 7.41 1.16
CA LEU A 25 10.42 7.53 0.80
C LEU A 25 10.01 9.01 0.71
N LYS A 26 9.10 9.33 -0.19
CA LYS A 26 8.44 10.66 -0.26
C LYS A 26 7.06 10.59 0.38
N SER A 27 6.97 10.90 1.66
CA SER A 27 5.73 10.95 2.41
C SER A 27 4.99 12.26 2.15
N THR A 28 3.77 12.20 1.63
CA THR A 28 2.93 13.37 1.39
C THR A 28 1.68 13.30 2.25
N LEU A 29 1.53 14.25 3.18
CA LEU A 29 0.37 14.37 4.05
C LEU A 29 -0.45 15.58 3.62
N VAL A 30 -1.74 15.38 3.43
CA VAL A 30 -2.69 16.45 3.16
C VAL A 30 -3.58 16.59 4.38
N CYS A 31 -3.57 17.76 5.01
CA CYS A 31 -4.45 18.04 6.14
C CYS A 31 -5.89 18.11 5.65
N PRO A 32 -6.83 17.32 6.18
CA PRO A 32 -8.22 17.31 5.72
C PRO A 32 -9.00 18.59 6.10
N VAL A 33 -8.50 19.39 7.06
CA VAL A 33 -9.19 20.60 7.54
C VAL A 33 -8.77 21.84 6.76
N CYS A 34 -7.47 22.03 6.53
CA CYS A 34 -6.91 23.24 5.92
C CYS A 34 -6.26 23.02 4.56
N ALA A 35 -6.34 21.81 4.00
CA ALA A 35 -5.72 21.41 2.74
C ALA A 35 -4.19 21.63 2.64
N LYS A 36 -3.52 21.95 3.76
CA LYS A 36 -2.06 22.12 3.80
C LYS A 36 -1.39 20.80 3.40
N VAL A 37 -0.51 20.89 2.42
CA VAL A 37 0.31 19.77 1.95
C VAL A 37 1.66 19.81 2.66
N SER A 38 2.00 18.73 3.36
CA SER A 38 3.29 18.53 4.01
C SER A 38 4.01 17.38 3.32
N ILE A 39 5.17 17.67 2.73
CA ILE A 39 6.03 16.67 2.07
C ILE A 39 7.26 16.43 2.95
N LYS A 40 7.53 15.17 3.27
CA LYS A 40 8.73 14.72 3.97
C LYS A 40 9.46 13.64 3.17
N PHE A 41 10.77 13.56 3.38
CA PHE A 41 11.64 12.59 2.74
C PHE A 41 12.28 11.73 3.83
N ASP A 42 11.71 10.54 4.04
CA ASP A 42 11.98 9.71 5.21
C ASP A 42 12.91 8.54 4.81
N PRO A 43 14.03 8.29 5.53
CA PRO A 43 14.90 7.15 5.25
C PRO A 43 14.22 5.84 5.67
N PHE A 44 14.47 4.75 4.94
CA PHE A 44 14.00 3.40 5.28
C PHE A 44 15.07 2.35 4.96
N CYS A 45 15.05 1.21 5.66
CA CYS A 45 15.92 0.05 5.37
C CYS A 45 15.15 -1.26 5.12
N PHE A 46 13.81 -1.22 5.20
CA PHE A 46 12.90 -2.29 4.81
C PHE A 46 11.54 -1.69 4.46
N LEU A 47 10.72 -2.42 3.71
CA LEU A 47 9.37 -2.00 3.33
C LEU A 47 8.35 -3.01 3.85
N SER A 48 7.39 -2.51 4.61
CA SER A 48 6.17 -3.26 4.90
C SER A 48 5.21 -3.09 3.73
N VAL A 49 4.95 -4.16 2.99
CA VAL A 49 4.03 -4.14 1.84
C VAL A 49 2.69 -4.73 2.28
N PRO A 50 1.58 -3.98 2.16
CA PRO A 50 0.27 -4.50 2.51
C PRO A 50 -0.13 -5.60 1.54
N LEU A 51 -0.73 -6.68 2.06
CA LEU A 51 -1.38 -7.67 1.21
C LEU A 51 -2.63 -7.04 0.56
N PRO A 52 -2.93 -7.40 -0.69
CA PRO A 52 -4.16 -6.94 -1.33
C PRO A 52 -5.38 -7.38 -0.52
N PRO A 53 -6.45 -6.56 -0.46
CA PRO A 53 -7.69 -6.97 0.17
C PRO A 53 -8.17 -8.28 -0.43
N LYS A 54 -8.70 -9.20 0.41
CA LYS A 54 -9.32 -10.43 -0.10
C LYS A 54 -10.39 -10.05 -1.11
N GLU A 55 -10.23 -10.48 -2.36
CA GLU A 55 -11.28 -10.33 -3.36
C GLU A 55 -12.52 -11.06 -2.85
N LYS A 56 -13.62 -10.32 -2.69
CA LYS A 56 -14.92 -10.92 -2.42
C LYS A 56 -15.36 -11.61 -3.71
N VAL A 57 -15.07 -12.90 -3.86
CA VAL A 57 -15.60 -13.70 -4.96
C VAL A 57 -17.13 -13.65 -4.87
N ARG A 58 -17.78 -12.93 -5.79
CA ARG A 58 -19.24 -12.95 -5.91
C ARG A 58 -19.64 -14.29 -6.53
N GLN A 59 -20.04 -15.25 -5.71
CA GLN A 59 -20.68 -16.46 -6.19
C GLN A 59 -22.14 -16.16 -6.55
N ILE A 60 -22.43 -16.09 -7.84
CA ILE A 60 -23.80 -16.02 -8.35
C ILE A 60 -24.33 -17.45 -8.43
N VAL A 61 -25.25 -17.80 -7.53
CA VAL A 61 -25.95 -19.09 -7.57
C VAL A 61 -27.22 -18.90 -8.39
N THR A 62 -27.24 -19.44 -9.61
CA THR A 62 -28.45 -19.48 -10.45
C THR A 62 -29.24 -20.75 -10.12
N LEU A 63 -30.36 -20.59 -9.40
CA LEU A 63 -31.30 -21.69 -9.14
C LEU A 63 -32.20 -21.90 -10.36
N ILE A 64 -32.01 -23.01 -11.08
CA ILE A 64 -32.90 -23.42 -12.17
C ILE A 64 -33.97 -24.34 -11.61
N PHE A 65 -35.17 -23.79 -11.38
CA PHE A 65 -36.35 -24.58 -11.07
C PHE A 65 -36.94 -25.14 -12.36
N ASN A 66 -36.75 -26.45 -12.61
CA ASN A 66 -37.46 -27.13 -13.68
C ASN A 66 -38.91 -27.38 -13.24
N THR A 67 -39.81 -26.46 -13.62
CA THR A 67 -41.25 -26.53 -13.33
C THR A 67 -41.98 -27.65 -14.10
N LYS A 68 -41.29 -28.40 -14.96
CA LYS A 68 -41.84 -29.50 -15.77
C LYS A 68 -41.39 -30.89 -15.33
N ARG A 69 -41.14 -31.13 -14.03
CA ARG A 69 -41.12 -32.52 -13.52
C ARG A 69 -42.56 -33.03 -13.38
N ARG A 70 -43.12 -33.45 -14.51
CA ARG A 70 -44.33 -34.30 -14.65
C ARG A 70 -44.03 -35.79 -14.42
N TRP A 71 -43.07 -36.12 -13.55
CA TRP A 71 -42.84 -37.51 -13.12
C TRP A 71 -43.79 -37.77 -11.95
N ALA A 72 -45.05 -38.08 -12.25
CA ALA A 72 -45.54 -39.41 -12.64
C ALA A 72 -46.07 -40.06 -11.37
N LYS A 73 -47.32 -40.53 -11.47
CA LYS A 73 -48.07 -41.22 -10.43
C LYS A 73 -47.26 -42.30 -9.75
#